data_AF-A0A920Q7M7-F1
#
_entry.id   AF-A0A920Q7M7-F1
#
_cell.length_a   1.000
_cell.length_b   1.000
_cell.length_c   1.000
_cell.angle_alpha   90.00
_cell.angle_beta   90.00
_cell.angle_gamma   90.00
#
_symmetry.space_group_name_H-M   'P 1'
#
loop_
_entity.id
_entity.type
_entity.pdbx_description
1 polymer ?
#
loop_
_entity_poly.entity_id
_entity_poly.type
_entity_poly.pdbx_seq_one_letter_code
_entity_poly.pdbx_strand_id
1 'polypeptide(L)' 'MGSAVGVDFDPMLAKVVAHGPTRREAVGRLALALEHLHLGGVTTNRDLWLPPSATRRFWLGHHHGFPGTPCPRYD' A
#
# COMPACT_ATOMS: atom_id res chain seq x y z
N MET A 1 15.02 16.43 -13.04
CA MET A 1 15.09 15.52 -11.87
C MET A 1 14.86 14.10 -12.36
N GLY A 2 15.66 13.15 -11.88
CA GLY A 2 15.56 11.73 -12.22
C GLY A 2 16.71 10.95 -11.60
N SER A 3 16.40 9.79 -11.03
CA SER A 3 17.37 8.80 -10.56
C SER A 3 17.07 7.51 -11.32
N ALA A 4 18.11 6.85 -11.84
CA ALA A 4 17.93 5.59 -12.54
C ALA A 4 17.53 4.50 -11.55
N VAL A 5 16.41 3.83 -11.81
CA VAL A 5 15.97 2.64 -11.08
C VAL A 5 16.43 1.43 -11.90
N GLY A 6 17.51 0.77 -11.45
CA GLY A 6 18.04 -0.44 -12.06
C GLY A 6 17.42 -1.72 -11.51
N VAL A 7 17.80 -2.88 -12.06
CA VAL A 7 17.29 -4.20 -11.65
C VAL A 7 18.25 -4.95 -10.71
N ASP A 8 19.42 -4.37 -10.44
CA ASP A 8 20.47 -5.00 -9.64
C ASP A 8 20.10 -5.09 -8.15
N PHE A 9 19.06 -4.37 -7.73
CA PHE A 9 18.56 -4.33 -6.36
C PHE A 9 17.03 -4.39 -6.34
N ASP A 10 16.46 -4.59 -5.15
CA ASP A 10 15.02 -4.45 -4.92
C ASP A 10 14.55 -3.04 -5.35
N PRO A 11 13.58 -2.92 -6.27
CA PRO A 11 13.09 -1.63 -6.75
C PRO A 11 12.18 -0.92 -5.74
N MET A 12 12.53 -0.94 -4.45
CA MET A 12 11.80 -0.26 -3.40
C MET A 12 12.02 1.26 -3.49
N LEU A 13 11.00 1.98 -3.96
CA LEU A 13 11.08 3.42 -4.18
C LEU A 13 10.94 4.24 -2.90
N ALA A 14 10.01 3.87 -2.01
CA ALA A 14 9.73 4.61 -0.79
C ALA A 14 8.93 3.78 0.22
N LYS A 15 9.01 4.18 1.50
CA LYS A 15 8.12 3.70 2.56
C LYS A 15 7.18 4.82 2.98
N VAL A 16 5.87 4.63 2.77
CA VAL A 16 4.85 5.57 3.21
C VAL A 16 4.27 5.08 4.54
N VAL A 17 4.36 5.90 5.59
CA VAL A 17 3.86 5.58 6.93
C VAL A 17 2.99 6.73 7.41
N ALA A 18 1.82 6.42 7.97
CA ALA A 18 0.95 7.40 8.60
C ALA A 18 0.71 7.05 10.07
N HIS A 19 0.61 8.09 10.90
CA HIS A 19 0.32 7.96 12.31
C HIS A 19 -0.97 8.71 12.66
N GLY A 20 -1.73 8.19 13.61
CA GLY A 20 -2.96 8.78 14.11
C GLY A 20 -3.39 8.13 15.43
N PRO A 21 -4.19 8.82 16.26
CA PRO A 21 -4.61 8.34 17.58
C PRO A 21 -5.56 7.14 17.47
N THR A 22 -6.24 6.97 16.34
CA THR A 22 -7.03 5.78 16.04
C THR A 22 -6.56 5.13 14.75
N ARG A 23 -6.79 3.81 14.64
CA ARG A 23 -6.49 3.06 13.41
C ARG A 23 -7.18 3.66 12.19
N ARG A 24 -8.44 4.07 12.33
CA ARG A 24 -9.22 4.68 11.24
C ARG A 24 -8.61 5.98 10.74
N GLU A 25 -8.11 6.81 11.65
CA GLU A 25 -7.43 8.06 11.29
C GLU A 25 -6.08 7.83 10.64
N ALA A 26 -5.27 6.90 11.15
CA ALA A 26 -4.01 6.54 10.53
C ALA A 26 -4.21 6.00 9.10
N VAL A 27 -5.22 5.14 8.91
CA VAL A 27 -5.60 4.61 7.60
C VAL A 27 -6.08 5.71 6.66
N GLY A 28 -6.95 6.61 7.10
CA GLY A 28 -7.43 7.72 6.27
C GLY A 28 -6.29 8.63 5.82
N ARG A 29 -5.33 8.93 6.71
CA ARG A 29 -4.12 9.69 6.38
C ARG A 29 -3.22 8.95 5.38
N LEU A 30 -3.06 7.64 5.55
CA LEU A 30 -2.26 6.82 4.64
C LEU A 30 -2.89 6.76 3.24
N ALA A 31 -4.21 6.57 3.15
CA ALA A 31 -4.93 6.59 1.89
C ALA A 31 -4.76 7.93 1.16
N LEU A 32 -4.94 9.05 1.85
CA LEU A 32 -4.72 10.38 1.27
C LEU A 32 -3.26 10.61 0.82
N ALA A 33 -2.28 10.15 1.61
CA ALA A 33 -0.87 10.25 1.22
C ALA A 33 -0.57 9.42 -0.04
N LEU A 34 -1.14 8.21 -0.11
CA LEU A 34 -1.05 7.35 -1.29
C LEU A 34 -1.81 7.93 -2.49
N GLU A 35 -2.90 8.67 -2.33
CA GLU A 35 -3.63 9.33 -3.43
C GLU A 35 -2.88 10.56 -3.99
N HIS A 36 -2.07 11.23 -3.17
CA HIS A 36 -1.30 12.40 -3.59
C HIS A 36 0.15 12.10 -4.01
N LEU A 37 0.64 10.88 -3.81
CA LEU A 37 1.96 10.47 -4.28
C LEU A 37 2.07 10.76 -5.78
N HIS A 38 3.19 11.28 -6.28
CA HIS A 38 3.37 11.51 -7.72
C HIS A 38 4.73 10.95 -8.13
N LEU A 39 4.70 9.77 -8.75
CA LEU A 39 5.87 9.05 -9.24
C LEU A 39 5.64 8.77 -10.71
N GLY A 40 6.37 9.47 -11.58
CA GLY A 40 6.33 9.30 -13.03
C GLY A 40 7.57 8.58 -13.55
N GLY A 41 7.45 7.99 -14.74
CA GLY A 41 8.58 7.38 -15.45
C GLY A 41 8.92 5.94 -15.06
N VAL A 42 8.24 5.36 -14.07
CA VAL A 42 8.32 3.94 -13.69
C VAL A 42 6.93 3.41 -13.35
N THR A 43 6.69 2.12 -13.63
CA THR A 43 5.48 1.45 -13.12
C THR A 43 5.66 1.22 -11.62
N THR A 44 4.63 1.51 -10.82
CA THR A 44 4.69 1.36 -9.36
C THR A 44 3.57 0.47 -8.85
N ASN A 45 3.79 -0.20 -7.72
CA ASN A 45 2.78 -1.00 -7.03
C ASN A 45 1.80 -0.14 -6.18
N ARG A 46 1.85 1.19 -6.31
CA ARG A 46 1.02 2.13 -5.54
C ARG A 46 -0.46 1.81 -5.66
N ASP A 47 -0.91 1.50 -6.88
CA ASP A 47 -2.32 1.27 -7.17
C ASP A 47 -2.86 0.00 -6.50
N LEU A 48 -2.01 -0.89 -5.99
CA LEU A 48 -2.44 -2.03 -5.17
C LEU A 48 -3.00 -1.56 -3.81
N TRP A 49 -2.53 -0.42 -3.32
CA TRP A 49 -2.80 0.09 -1.98
C TRP A 49 -3.78 1.25 -1.96
N LEU A 50 -4.42 1.60 -3.09
CA LEU A 50 -5.44 2.64 -3.11
C LEU A 50 -6.79 2.12 -2.56
N PRO A 51 -7.68 3.00 -2.07
CA PRO A 51 -8.97 2.57 -1.51
C PRO A 51 -9.84 1.66 -2.40
N PRO A 52 -9.94 1.87 -3.74
CA PRO A 52 -10.72 0.96 -4.59
C PRO A 52 -10.04 -0.39 -4.83
N SER A 53 -8.72 -0.50 -4.70
CA SER A 53 -7.99 -1.76 -4.91
C SER A 53 -7.84 -2.60 -3.63
N ALA A 54 -7.90 -1.97 -2.45
CA ALA A 54 -7.73 -2.61 -1.16
C ALA A 54 -9.06 -2.70 -0.39
N THR A 55 -9.48 -3.93 -0.06
CA THR A 55 -10.74 -4.18 0.66
C THR A 55 -10.77 -3.50 2.03
N ARG A 56 -11.93 -2.97 2.44
CA ARG A 56 -12.18 -2.37 3.77
C ARG A 56 -11.68 -3.25 4.95
N ARG A 57 -11.76 -4.57 4.83
CA ARG A 57 -11.26 -5.54 5.83
C ARG A 57 -9.76 -5.37 6.10
N PHE A 58 -8.96 -5.20 5.03
CA PHE A 58 -7.52 -5.00 5.13
C PHE A 58 -7.22 -3.73 5.94
N TRP A 59 -7.80 -2.62 5.53
CA TRP A 59 -7.65 -1.35 6.23
C TRP A 59 -8.06 -1.41 7.72
N LEU A 60 -9.12 -2.14 8.05
CA LEU A 60 -9.59 -2.31 9.42
C LEU A 60 -8.82 -3.34 10.26
N GLY A 61 -7.83 -4.04 9.69
CA GLY A 61 -6.92 -4.93 10.45
C GLY A 61 -7.11 -6.42 10.23
N HIS A 62 -8.01 -6.80 9.34
CA HIS A 62 -8.16 -8.18 8.91
C HIS A 62 -7.21 -8.45 7.75
N HIS A 63 -5.92 -8.54 8.08
CA HIS A 63 -4.79 -8.58 7.14
C HIS A 63 -4.39 -9.98 6.67
N HIS A 64 -4.91 -11.03 7.29
CA HIS A 64 -4.63 -12.39 6.82
C HIS A 64 -5.27 -12.62 5.44
N GLY A 65 -4.42 -12.88 4.44
CA GLY A 65 -4.81 -13.29 3.08
C GLY A 65 -5.10 -12.14 2.12
N PHE A 66 -4.08 -11.39 1.72
CA PHE A 66 -4.16 -10.38 0.66
C PHE A 66 -2.84 -10.38 -0.12
N PRO A 67 -2.78 -10.46 -1.48
CA PRO A 67 -3.81 -10.76 -2.51
C PRO A 67 -3.66 -12.18 -3.13
N GLY A 68 -4.68 -12.98 -3.53
CA GLY A 68 -6.11 -12.76 -3.76
C GLY A 68 -7.01 -14.02 -3.63
N THR A 69 -6.84 -14.84 -2.59
CA THR A 69 -7.81 -15.86 -2.15
C THR A 69 -7.86 -15.93 -0.62
N PRO A 70 -8.97 -16.39 -0.01
CA PRO A 70 -9.01 -16.72 1.40
C PRO A 70 -7.97 -17.81 1.70
N CYS A 71 -7.07 -17.58 2.67
CA CYS A 71 -6.31 -18.66 3.28
C CYS A 71 -7.31 -19.65 3.90
N PRO A 72 -7.29 -20.95 3.55
CA PRO A 72 -8.11 -21.92 4.25
C PRO A 72 -7.71 -21.90 5.72
N ARG A 73 -8.70 -21.87 6.61
CA ARG A 73 -8.44 -22.18 8.01
C ARG A 73 -8.08 -23.66 8.02
N TYR A 74 -6.85 -24.00 8.40
CA TYR A 74 -6.61 -25.33 8.94
C TYR A 74 -7.24 -25.32 10.33
N ASP A 75 -8.27 -26.15 10.48
CA ASP A 75 -8.80 -26.64 11.73
C ASP A 75 -7.74 -27.38 12.57
#